data_AF-A0A1Q6EER2-F1
#
_entry.id   AF-A0A1Q6EER2-F1
#
_cell.length_a   1.000
_cell.length_b   1.000
_cell.length_c   1.000
_cell.angle_alpha   90.00
_cell.angle_beta   90.00
_cell.angle_gamma   90.00
#
_symmetry.space_group_name_H-M   'P 1'
#
loop_
_entity.id
_entity.type
_entity.pdbx_description
1 polymer ?
#
loop_
_entity_poly.entity_id
_entity_poly.type
_entity_poly.pdbx_seq_one_letter_code
_entity_poly.pdbx_strand_id
1 'polypeptide(L)'
;MKTLHILAAAAIAVTVASCSGKPELSYMPAKAEGDSNWGLVDANGEFLFTDEFSDRPSPVVNGYFFVEEGNGYTVYKAEKNPKQVGDLSGLKGCGFYNDGLMPVVHKGEHISFVDGSGKTKFTLEAIDSVSVSAAMNMFVNGRCAIRTSDDKWGAIDTEGNVVVKPKYVQPPIFVEDMTIVIEADSGKAYIIDRNGGVKTEISEKITTASTFIDGYAIAHTDNYDGDGQRCVMIKDNGEVIELPASVYDIHVWNSKYIVFANDDYDYGIMTYDGEIKVRPKYHAMEILPNGDFIGERDDKIMFVKPDGETQRLPKNAYPAVRSPYVLSKVFDFKFELVSEDDDDDELQLRTYNGKKVGKEMDRYKGRIELDNIYSDYFDYADVTRKFMDMFDADGLKGYPFDSTMKLYADTTAHSVDWYRGDTSMSVSVASGNPYFYVSSATLYSDRTIVYDATPYASYYTWEFNPASRVTAISLTLSFNGNNYRNDLPGYFAEALRDRFGITVPESSYGDNYVSSNGYDAITVHLSSWKPVPLVSEEVVAPADTTAIVFADSVK
;
A
#
# COMPACT_ATOMS: atom_id res chain seq x y z
N MET A 1 1.22 54.21 -38.87
CA MET A 1 0.51 53.88 -37.61
C MET A 1 0.43 52.38 -37.53
N LYS A 2 1.16 51.77 -36.60
CA LYS A 2 1.21 50.32 -36.38
C LYS A 2 0.21 49.97 -35.28
N THR A 3 -0.71 49.06 -35.57
CA THR A 3 -1.74 48.58 -34.65
C THR A 3 -1.15 47.48 -33.78
N LEU A 4 -0.96 47.77 -32.49
CA LEU A 4 -0.42 46.84 -31.49
C LEU A 4 -1.53 45.89 -31.05
N HIS A 5 -1.40 44.60 -31.37
CA HIS A 5 -2.25 43.55 -30.80
C HIS A 5 -1.71 43.21 -29.42
N ILE A 6 -2.50 43.47 -28.37
CA ILE A 6 -2.19 43.06 -27.01
C ILE A 6 -2.71 41.63 -26.84
N LEU A 7 -1.80 40.66 -26.96
CA LEU A 7 -2.00 39.29 -26.51
C LEU A 7 -1.93 39.29 -24.97
N ALA A 8 -3.09 39.18 -24.31
CA ALA A 8 -3.15 38.90 -22.88
C ALA A 8 -2.85 37.40 -22.67
N ALA A 9 -1.56 37.05 -22.60
CA ALA A 9 -1.13 35.78 -22.04
C ALA A 9 -1.26 35.89 -20.51
N ALA A 10 -2.28 35.23 -19.95
CA ALA A 10 -2.33 34.96 -18.52
C ALA A 10 -1.22 33.95 -18.19
N ALA A 11 -0.01 34.46 -17.95
CA ALA A 11 1.06 33.69 -17.37
C ALA A 11 0.66 33.41 -15.91
N ILE A 12 0.26 32.17 -15.62
CA ILE A 12 0.21 31.68 -14.25
C ILE A 12 1.65 31.73 -13.75
N ALA A 13 1.95 32.71 -12.92
CA ALA A 13 3.24 32.82 -12.26
C ALA A 13 3.37 31.65 -11.30
N VAL A 14 4.11 30.61 -11.71
CA VAL A 14 4.61 29.59 -10.79
C VAL A 14 5.70 30.27 -9.96
N THR A 15 5.29 31.00 -8.92
CA THR A 15 6.20 31.42 -7.87
C THR A 15 6.60 30.18 -7.10
N VAL A 16 7.84 29.74 -7.27
CA VAL A 16 8.48 28.75 -6.40
C VAL A 16 8.75 29.43 -5.06
N ALA A 17 7.70 29.60 -4.27
CA ALA A 17 7.79 29.95 -2.87
C ALA A 17 7.63 28.65 -2.10
N SER A 18 8.75 28.15 -1.56
CA SER A 18 8.69 27.27 -0.39
C SER A 18 8.06 28.10 0.74
N CYS A 19 6.74 28.03 0.82
CA CYS A 19 5.93 28.59 1.89
C CYS A 19 5.01 27.48 2.33
N SER A 20 5.14 27.15 3.62
CA SER A 20 4.45 26.13 4.40
C SER A 20 2.92 26.30 4.42
N GLY A 21 2.28 26.15 3.26
CA GLY A 21 0.83 26.16 3.09
C GLY A 21 0.31 24.78 2.67
N LYS A 22 -1.00 24.56 2.82
CA LYS A 22 -1.65 23.35 2.29
C LYS A 22 -1.56 23.35 0.75
N PRO A 23 -1.32 22.19 0.10
CA PRO A 23 -1.42 22.06 -1.35
C PRO A 23 -2.75 22.60 -1.88
N GLU A 24 -2.67 23.36 -2.97
CA GLU A 24 -3.87 23.85 -3.67
C GLU A 24 -4.49 22.71 -4.48
N LEU A 25 -5.79 22.48 -4.27
CA LEU A 25 -6.63 21.60 -5.06
C LEU A 25 -7.53 22.47 -5.96
N SER A 26 -7.07 22.71 -7.18
CA SER A 26 -7.60 23.79 -8.05
C SER A 26 -8.65 23.33 -9.05
N TYR A 27 -8.56 22.09 -9.55
CA TYR A 27 -9.51 21.56 -10.52
C TYR A 27 -9.89 20.10 -10.22
N MET A 28 -11.12 19.74 -10.61
CA MET A 28 -11.67 18.40 -10.49
C MET A 28 -12.03 17.83 -11.87
N PRO A 29 -11.90 16.51 -12.07
CA PRO A 29 -12.34 15.85 -13.29
C PRO A 29 -13.87 15.91 -13.44
N ALA A 30 -14.31 16.42 -14.58
CA ALA A 30 -15.72 16.50 -14.96
C ALA A 30 -15.90 16.33 -16.47
N LYS A 31 -17.10 15.93 -16.89
CA LYS A 31 -17.53 15.97 -18.30
C LYS A 31 -18.58 17.06 -18.43
N ALA A 32 -18.35 18.03 -19.32
CA ALA A 32 -19.34 19.05 -19.61
C ALA A 32 -20.53 18.42 -20.36
N GLU A 33 -21.69 19.09 -20.30
CA GLU A 33 -22.89 18.62 -20.99
C GLU A 33 -22.63 18.32 -22.48
N GLY A 34 -22.91 17.08 -22.89
CA GLY A 34 -22.77 16.62 -24.28
C GLY A 34 -21.35 16.26 -24.73
N ASP A 35 -20.33 16.39 -23.88
CA ASP A 35 -18.97 15.97 -24.18
C ASP A 35 -18.80 14.44 -24.06
N SER A 36 -17.96 13.86 -24.93
CA SER A 36 -17.63 12.43 -24.83
C SER A 36 -16.45 12.18 -23.89
N ASN A 37 -15.49 13.10 -23.85
CA ASN A 37 -14.25 12.99 -23.10
C ASN A 37 -14.27 13.87 -21.83
N TRP A 38 -13.29 13.67 -20.96
CA TRP A 38 -13.12 14.39 -19.72
C TRP A 38 -12.44 15.75 -19.92
N GLY A 39 -12.89 16.71 -19.12
CA GLY A 39 -12.25 17.98 -18.87
C GLY A 39 -11.86 18.15 -17.39
N LEU A 40 -11.43 19.36 -17.05
CA LEU A 40 -11.11 19.78 -15.69
C LEU A 40 -11.87 21.06 -15.35
N VAL A 41 -12.62 21.05 -14.25
CA VAL A 41 -13.47 22.16 -13.82
C VAL A 41 -12.99 22.74 -12.48
N ASP A 42 -13.00 24.06 -12.34
CA ASP A 42 -12.67 24.74 -11.09
C ASP A 42 -13.88 24.85 -10.14
N ALA A 43 -13.67 25.42 -8.96
CA ALA A 43 -14.74 25.62 -7.97
C ALA A 43 -15.80 26.66 -8.40
N ASN A 44 -15.53 27.45 -9.43
CA ASN A 44 -16.50 28.37 -10.04
C ASN A 44 -17.26 27.73 -11.20
N GLY A 45 -17.03 26.43 -11.47
CA GLY A 45 -17.65 25.71 -12.57
C GLY A 45 -17.14 26.17 -13.94
N GLU A 46 -15.97 26.81 -13.98
CA GLU A 46 -15.27 27.15 -15.21
C GLU A 46 -14.31 26.02 -15.59
N PHE A 47 -14.46 25.49 -16.80
CA PHE A 47 -13.57 24.47 -17.32
C PHE A 47 -12.24 25.07 -17.78
N LEU A 48 -11.15 24.44 -17.35
CA LEU A 48 -9.80 24.70 -17.88
C LEU A 48 -9.71 24.27 -19.35
N PHE A 49 -10.27 23.09 -19.64
CA PHE A 49 -10.50 22.52 -20.96
C PHE A 49 -11.65 21.50 -20.87
N THR A 50 -12.21 21.16 -22.02
CA THR A 50 -13.36 20.26 -22.21
C THR A 50 -13.03 19.25 -23.32
N ASP A 51 -13.70 18.10 -23.32
CA ASP A 51 -13.56 17.05 -24.34
C ASP A 51 -12.10 16.60 -24.68
N GLU A 52 -11.17 16.61 -23.71
CA GLU A 52 -9.73 16.41 -23.97
C GLU A 52 -9.25 14.96 -23.76
N PHE A 53 -9.61 14.32 -22.64
CA PHE A 53 -9.08 12.99 -22.27
C PHE A 53 -10.16 11.90 -22.29
N SER A 54 -9.93 10.80 -23.01
CA SER A 54 -10.85 9.63 -22.97
C SER A 54 -10.99 9.06 -21.57
N ASP A 55 -9.85 8.96 -20.87
CA ASP A 55 -9.73 8.43 -19.53
C ASP A 55 -9.79 9.56 -18.49
N ARG A 56 -10.20 9.21 -17.27
CA ARG A 56 -10.47 10.19 -16.22
C ARG A 56 -9.16 10.79 -15.68
N PRO A 57 -8.98 12.12 -15.72
CA PRO A 57 -7.88 12.77 -15.03
C PRO A 57 -7.97 12.64 -13.51
N SER A 58 -6.83 12.67 -12.82
CA SER A 58 -6.78 12.96 -11.39
C SER A 58 -7.27 14.39 -11.11
N PRO A 59 -7.66 14.72 -9.86
CA PRO A 59 -7.73 16.10 -9.44
C PRO A 59 -6.38 16.82 -9.63
N VAL A 60 -6.42 18.14 -9.82
CA VAL A 60 -5.22 18.96 -9.96
C VAL A 60 -4.73 19.39 -8.60
N VAL A 61 -3.52 18.98 -8.24
CA VAL A 61 -2.83 19.40 -7.02
C VAL A 61 -1.60 20.21 -7.40
N ASN A 62 -1.51 21.44 -6.89
CA ASN A 62 -0.43 22.40 -7.17
C ASN A 62 -0.08 22.54 -8.67
N GLY A 63 -1.10 22.48 -9.54
CA GLY A 63 -0.96 22.67 -10.99
C GLY A 63 -0.56 21.42 -11.79
N TYR A 64 -0.54 20.23 -11.18
CA TYR A 64 -0.25 18.97 -11.85
C TYR A 64 -1.41 17.99 -11.70
N PHE A 65 -1.60 17.15 -12.72
CA PHE A 65 -2.52 16.02 -12.70
C PHE A 65 -1.93 14.86 -13.50
N PHE A 66 -2.54 13.69 -13.41
CA PHE A 66 -2.17 12.53 -14.19
C PHE A 66 -3.39 11.81 -14.75
N VAL A 67 -3.18 11.03 -15.81
CA VAL A 67 -4.22 10.23 -16.46
C VAL A 67 -3.70 8.81 -16.64
N GLU A 68 -4.56 7.82 -16.37
CA GLU A 68 -4.25 6.41 -16.60
C GLU A 68 -4.57 6.07 -18.07
N GLU A 69 -3.55 6.06 -18.90
CA GLU A 69 -3.66 5.89 -20.36
C GLU A 69 -3.13 4.51 -20.75
N GLY A 70 -4.02 3.62 -21.18
CA GLY A 70 -3.64 2.26 -21.57
C GLY A 70 -3.17 1.41 -20.40
N ASN A 71 -1.86 1.18 -20.26
CA ASN A 71 -1.27 0.32 -19.23
C ASN A 71 -0.29 1.04 -18.28
N GLY A 72 -0.38 2.37 -18.23
CA GLY A 72 0.40 3.21 -17.33
C GLY A 72 -0.16 4.61 -17.18
N TYR A 73 0.52 5.42 -16.38
CA TYR A 73 0.14 6.80 -16.10
C TYR A 73 1.01 7.79 -16.89
N THR A 74 0.38 8.90 -17.28
CA THR A 74 1.06 10.08 -17.85
C THR A 74 0.77 11.30 -16.99
N VAL A 75 1.81 12.08 -16.66
CA VAL A 75 1.71 13.29 -15.83
C VAL A 75 1.69 14.54 -16.71
N TYR A 76 0.78 15.45 -16.39
CA TYR A 76 0.52 16.68 -17.14
C TYR A 76 0.55 17.91 -16.24
N LYS A 77 0.93 19.06 -16.82
CA LYS A 77 0.66 20.39 -16.25
C LYS A 77 -0.75 20.82 -16.58
N ALA A 78 -1.44 21.36 -15.59
CA ALA A 78 -2.78 21.94 -15.73
C ALA A 78 -2.70 23.30 -16.45
N GLU A 79 -2.81 23.25 -17.78
CA GLU A 79 -2.89 24.40 -18.68
C GLU A 79 -4.06 24.20 -19.65
N LYS A 80 -4.54 25.27 -20.32
CA LYS A 80 -5.63 25.16 -21.32
C LYS A 80 -5.34 24.14 -22.44
N ASN A 81 -4.07 23.98 -22.78
CA ASN A 81 -3.58 22.90 -23.62
C ASN A 81 -2.60 22.10 -22.75
N PRO A 82 -3.04 21.00 -22.14
CA PRO A 82 -2.21 20.22 -21.22
C PRO A 82 -0.88 19.82 -21.84
N LYS A 83 0.19 19.89 -21.04
CA LYS A 83 1.53 19.51 -21.48
C LYS A 83 2.06 18.39 -20.60
N GLN A 84 2.49 17.31 -21.25
CA GLN A 84 3.21 16.23 -20.59
C GLN A 84 4.45 16.78 -19.86
N VAL A 85 4.70 16.29 -18.66
CA VAL A 85 5.87 16.62 -17.85
C VAL A 85 7.02 15.69 -18.24
N GLY A 86 8.03 16.21 -18.93
CA GLY A 86 9.25 15.46 -19.26
C GLY A 86 8.95 14.11 -19.91
N ASP A 87 9.58 13.05 -19.40
CA ASP A 87 9.40 11.64 -19.79
C ASP A 87 8.46 10.87 -18.86
N LEU A 88 7.62 11.57 -18.07
CA LEU A 88 6.65 10.97 -17.14
C LEU A 88 5.40 10.44 -17.85
N SER A 89 5.61 9.46 -18.74
CA SER A 89 4.58 8.74 -19.50
C SER A 89 4.81 7.24 -19.42
N GLY A 90 3.73 6.44 -19.43
CA GLY A 90 3.84 4.98 -19.32
C GLY A 90 4.35 4.50 -17.95
N LEU A 91 4.14 5.32 -16.91
CA LEU A 91 4.54 5.01 -15.53
C LEU A 91 3.70 3.86 -14.97
N LYS A 92 4.28 3.04 -14.10
CA LYS A 92 3.54 2.04 -13.29
C LYS A 92 2.77 2.65 -12.14
N GLY A 93 3.23 3.77 -11.62
CA GLY A 93 2.53 4.53 -10.61
C GLY A 93 3.04 5.96 -10.57
N CYS A 94 2.16 6.89 -10.17
CA CYS A 94 2.52 8.28 -9.90
C CYS A 94 1.63 8.85 -8.80
N GLY A 95 2.14 9.87 -8.12
CA GLY A 95 1.45 10.58 -7.06
C GLY A 95 1.22 12.06 -7.33
N PHE A 96 0.68 12.77 -6.35
CA PHE A 96 0.43 14.21 -6.44
C PHE A 96 1.70 15.02 -6.20
N TYR A 97 1.80 16.17 -6.89
CA TYR A 97 2.90 17.11 -6.72
C TYR A 97 2.68 17.98 -5.49
N ASN A 98 3.47 17.78 -4.44
CA ASN A 98 3.45 18.62 -3.24
C ASN A 98 4.83 18.75 -2.62
N ASP A 99 5.07 19.84 -1.90
CA ASP A 99 6.37 20.16 -1.29
C ASP A 99 7.55 20.10 -2.31
N GLY A 100 7.26 20.43 -3.57
CA GLY A 100 8.24 20.49 -4.65
C GLY A 100 8.56 19.15 -5.33
N LEU A 101 7.88 18.07 -4.95
CA LEU A 101 8.14 16.73 -5.47
C LEU A 101 6.84 15.97 -5.78
N MET A 102 6.94 14.99 -6.68
CA MET A 102 5.94 13.95 -6.85
C MET A 102 6.65 12.60 -6.90
N PRO A 103 6.05 11.54 -6.33
CA PRO A 103 6.63 10.21 -6.44
C PRO A 103 6.16 9.53 -7.73
N VAL A 104 7.05 8.80 -8.40
CA VAL A 104 6.82 8.10 -9.68
C VAL A 104 7.50 6.74 -9.68
N VAL A 105 6.96 5.82 -10.48
CA VAL A 105 7.47 4.46 -10.64
C VAL A 105 7.49 4.12 -12.12
N HIS A 106 8.67 3.89 -12.67
CA HIS A 106 8.81 3.31 -14.00
C HIS A 106 8.74 1.78 -13.92
N LYS A 107 8.46 1.14 -15.06
CA LYS A 107 8.35 -0.33 -15.12
C LYS A 107 9.67 -1.00 -14.72
N GLY A 108 9.61 -1.90 -13.74
CA GLY A 108 10.73 -2.65 -13.18
C GLY A 108 11.63 -1.85 -12.24
N GLU A 109 11.25 -0.62 -11.89
CA GLU A 109 12.10 0.30 -11.14
C GLU A 109 11.58 0.59 -9.73
N HIS A 110 12.48 1.11 -8.90
CA HIS A 110 12.17 1.64 -7.57
C HIS A 110 11.33 2.92 -7.65
N ILE A 111 10.76 3.30 -6.51
CA ILE A 111 10.08 4.58 -6.35
C ILE A 111 11.11 5.71 -6.46
N SER A 112 10.89 6.62 -7.41
CA SER A 112 11.68 7.84 -7.56
C SER A 112 10.86 9.08 -7.22
N PHE A 113 11.50 10.10 -6.65
CA PHE A 113 10.88 11.40 -6.39
C PHE A 113 11.44 12.42 -7.37
N VAL A 114 10.55 13.02 -8.17
CA VAL A 114 10.91 13.95 -9.25
C VAL A 114 10.36 15.34 -8.94
N ASP A 115 11.04 16.38 -9.42
CA ASP A 115 10.49 17.74 -9.36
C ASP A 115 9.43 17.99 -10.45
N GLY A 116 8.83 19.19 -10.44
CA GLY A 116 7.80 19.57 -11.42
C GLY A 116 8.27 19.67 -12.88
N SER A 117 9.56 19.46 -13.17
CA SER A 117 10.08 19.28 -14.53
C SER A 117 10.20 17.81 -14.96
N GLY A 118 9.99 16.87 -14.03
CA GLY A 118 10.20 15.44 -14.21
C GLY A 118 11.62 14.98 -13.87
N LYS A 119 12.49 15.86 -13.37
CA LYS A 119 13.85 15.49 -13.01
C LYS A 119 13.90 14.80 -11.65
N THR A 120 14.46 13.60 -11.62
CA THR A 120 14.74 12.85 -10.37
C THR A 120 15.61 13.65 -9.41
N LYS A 121 15.16 13.75 -8.17
CA LYS A 121 15.96 14.24 -7.03
C LYS A 121 16.62 13.10 -6.29
N PHE A 122 15.86 12.04 -6.00
CA PHE A 122 16.35 10.82 -5.37
C PHE A 122 15.44 9.64 -5.68
N THR A 123 15.97 8.44 -5.46
CA THR A 123 15.27 7.16 -5.64
C THR A 123 15.38 6.37 -4.34
N LEU A 124 14.28 5.75 -3.91
CA LEU A 124 14.22 4.93 -2.71
C LEU A 124 14.52 3.48 -3.03
N GLU A 125 15.78 3.08 -2.82
CA GLU A 125 16.22 1.70 -3.01
C GLU A 125 15.96 0.86 -1.75
N ALA A 126 16.77 1.06 -0.71
CA ALA A 126 16.71 0.31 0.53
C ALA A 126 17.04 1.19 1.75
N ILE A 127 16.50 0.79 2.91
CA ILE A 127 16.80 1.40 4.21
C ILE A 127 17.29 0.29 5.13
N ASP A 128 18.46 0.48 5.73
CA ASP A 128 19.12 -0.53 6.57
C ASP A 128 19.17 -1.92 5.88
N SER A 129 19.44 -1.94 4.56
CA SER A 129 19.47 -3.13 3.68
C SER A 129 18.12 -3.82 3.43
N VAL A 130 17.00 -3.18 3.75
CA VAL A 130 15.65 -3.67 3.42
C VAL A 130 15.06 -2.80 2.31
N SER A 131 14.67 -3.41 1.19
CA SER A 131 14.10 -2.70 0.04
C SER A 131 12.87 -1.89 0.43
N VAL A 132 12.70 -0.70 -0.15
CA VAL A 132 11.45 0.06 -0.01
C VAL A 132 10.41 -0.52 -0.95
N SER A 133 9.23 -0.87 -0.42
CA SER A 133 8.14 -1.52 -1.15
C SER A 133 7.01 -0.56 -1.51
N ALA A 134 6.79 0.49 -0.71
CA ALA A 134 5.75 1.47 -0.95
C ALA A 134 6.09 2.86 -0.39
N ALA A 135 5.41 3.87 -0.89
CA ALA A 135 5.41 5.23 -0.35
C ALA A 135 4.00 5.83 -0.47
N MET A 136 3.64 6.76 0.42
CA MET A 136 2.46 7.60 0.21
C MET A 136 2.58 8.33 -1.13
N ASN A 137 1.45 8.53 -1.81
CA ASN A 137 1.41 9.17 -3.12
C ASN A 137 1.67 10.69 -3.09
N MET A 138 1.99 11.28 -1.95
CA MET A 138 2.48 12.67 -1.86
C MET A 138 3.16 12.95 -0.51
N PHE A 139 3.94 14.02 -0.46
CA PHE A 139 4.34 14.64 0.79
C PHE A 139 3.15 15.34 1.46
N VAL A 140 3.06 15.23 2.79
CA VAL A 140 2.15 16.00 3.63
C VAL A 140 3.00 16.67 4.71
N ASN A 141 2.95 18.01 4.77
CA ASN A 141 3.77 18.83 5.68
C ASN A 141 5.28 18.48 5.64
N GLY A 142 5.82 18.24 4.45
CA GLY A 142 7.21 17.91 4.21
C GLY A 142 7.62 16.50 4.65
N ARG A 143 6.66 15.59 4.89
CA ARG A 143 6.92 14.18 5.21
C ARG A 143 6.19 13.25 4.27
N CYS A 144 6.84 12.17 3.86
CA CYS A 144 6.23 11.09 3.09
C CYS A 144 6.42 9.79 3.86
N ALA A 145 5.33 9.14 4.25
CA ALA A 145 5.43 7.81 4.86
C ALA A 145 5.86 6.79 3.79
N ILE A 146 6.67 5.82 4.21
CA ILE A 146 7.25 4.79 3.36
C ILE A 146 7.17 3.44 4.05
N ARG A 147 7.09 2.38 3.27
CA ARG A 147 7.05 1.00 3.76
C ARG A 147 8.21 0.20 3.19
N THR A 148 8.90 -0.53 4.04
CA THR A 148 9.95 -1.48 3.64
C THR A 148 9.33 -2.83 3.23
N SER A 149 10.12 -3.71 2.60
CA SER A 149 9.65 -5.02 2.18
C SER A 149 9.26 -5.90 3.37
N ASP A 150 9.83 -5.69 4.56
CA ASP A 150 9.43 -6.36 5.82
C ASP A 150 8.17 -5.77 6.49
N ASP A 151 7.35 -5.04 5.73
CA ASP A 151 6.04 -4.48 6.12
C ASP A 151 6.09 -3.48 7.29
N LYS A 152 7.23 -2.80 7.47
CA LYS A 152 7.40 -1.75 8.47
C LYS A 152 7.32 -0.37 7.84
N TRP A 153 6.63 0.52 8.54
CA TRP A 153 6.44 1.91 8.17
C TRP A 153 7.41 2.84 8.86
N GLY A 154 7.92 3.79 8.08
CA GLY A 154 8.71 4.95 8.50
C GLY A 154 8.33 6.19 7.69
N ALA A 155 9.16 7.23 7.72
CA ALA A 155 8.96 8.44 6.91
C ALA A 155 10.28 9.06 6.49
N ILE A 156 10.23 9.71 5.33
CA ILE A 156 11.32 10.52 4.78
C ILE A 156 10.94 12.00 4.75
N ASP A 157 11.94 12.87 4.71
CA ASP A 157 11.77 14.28 4.34
C ASP A 157 11.87 14.52 2.83
N THR A 158 11.75 15.78 2.40
CA THR A 158 11.81 16.20 0.99
C THR A 158 13.21 16.14 0.38
N GLU A 159 14.25 15.85 1.18
CA GLU A 159 15.60 15.58 0.69
C GLU A 159 15.88 14.07 0.54
N GLY A 160 14.92 13.23 0.93
CA GLY A 160 15.03 11.78 0.91
C GLY A 160 15.70 11.20 2.15
N ASN A 161 15.95 12.01 3.19
CA ASN A 161 16.51 11.52 4.45
C ASN A 161 15.45 10.77 5.25
N VAL A 162 15.81 9.62 5.82
CA VAL A 162 14.95 8.88 6.75
C VAL A 162 14.88 9.63 8.08
N VAL A 163 13.74 10.27 8.34
CA VAL A 163 13.48 11.04 9.58
C VAL A 163 12.69 10.24 10.60
N VAL A 164 11.93 9.24 10.16
CA VAL A 164 11.29 8.24 11.02
C VAL A 164 11.72 6.87 10.52
N LYS A 165 12.47 6.12 11.34
CA LYS A 165 12.96 4.80 10.95
C LYS A 165 11.79 3.81 10.75
N PRO A 166 11.83 2.95 9.72
CA PRO A 166 10.84 1.90 9.54
C PRO A 166 10.80 0.92 10.72
N LYS A 167 9.77 1.02 11.55
CA LYS A 167 9.53 0.09 12.68
C LYS A 167 8.09 0.04 13.17
N TYR A 168 7.17 0.69 12.46
CA TYR A 168 5.78 0.81 12.85
C TYR A 168 4.87 -0.02 11.95
N VAL A 169 3.72 -0.45 12.47
CA VAL A 169 2.75 -1.26 11.69
C VAL A 169 1.86 -0.41 10.77
N GLN A 170 1.83 0.91 10.98
CA GLN A 170 0.97 1.85 10.25
C GLN A 170 1.76 3.08 9.76
N PRO A 171 1.34 3.72 8.66
CA PRO A 171 2.04 4.88 8.10
C PRO A 171 2.02 6.08 9.07
N PRO A 172 3.18 6.68 9.39
CA PRO A 172 3.24 7.94 10.15
C PRO A 172 2.86 9.13 9.25
N ILE A 173 1.57 9.50 9.24
CA ILE A 173 1.04 10.64 8.46
C ILE A 173 0.91 11.88 9.35
N PHE A 174 1.56 12.97 8.95
CA PHE A 174 1.66 14.21 9.72
C PHE A 174 0.76 15.31 9.14
N VAL A 175 -0.57 15.18 9.28
CA VAL A 175 -1.52 16.28 8.95
C VAL A 175 -1.32 17.47 9.90
N GLU A 176 -0.90 17.18 11.13
CA GLU A 176 -0.37 18.13 12.10
C GLU A 176 1.11 17.84 12.40
N ASP A 177 1.70 18.53 13.38
CA ASP A 177 3.11 18.35 13.77
C ASP A 177 3.42 17.05 14.51
N MET A 178 2.45 16.14 14.61
CA MET A 178 2.57 14.84 15.31
C MET A 178 1.58 13.81 14.76
N THR A 179 1.82 12.54 15.09
CA THR A 179 0.93 11.42 14.76
C THR A 179 1.06 10.30 15.78
N ILE A 180 0.08 9.40 15.81
CA ILE A 180 0.14 8.15 16.58
C ILE A 180 0.79 7.06 15.71
N VAL A 181 1.70 6.30 16.31
CA VAL A 181 2.34 5.13 15.71
C VAL A 181 2.34 3.96 16.69
N ILE A 182 2.29 2.74 16.15
CA ILE A 182 2.32 1.50 16.92
C ILE A 182 3.56 0.72 16.47
N GLU A 183 4.48 0.46 17.40
CA GLU A 183 5.74 -0.24 17.10
C GLU A 183 5.48 -1.73 16.85
N ALA A 184 6.00 -2.25 15.73
CA ALA A 184 5.69 -3.60 15.25
C ALA A 184 6.12 -4.72 16.21
N ASP A 185 7.29 -4.56 16.84
CA ASP A 185 7.86 -5.63 17.67
C ASP A 185 7.28 -5.65 19.09
N SER A 186 6.96 -4.47 19.65
CA SER A 186 6.49 -4.35 21.04
C SER A 186 4.98 -4.18 21.17
N GLY A 187 4.28 -3.78 20.10
CA GLY A 187 2.87 -3.41 20.13
C GLY A 187 2.58 -2.12 20.90
N LYS A 188 3.62 -1.38 21.31
CA LYS A 188 3.45 -0.13 22.06
C LYS A 188 3.08 1.03 21.15
N ALA A 189 2.15 1.86 21.63
CA ALA A 189 1.68 3.04 20.93
C ALA A 189 2.37 4.32 21.45
N TYR A 190 2.75 5.21 20.53
CA TYR A 190 3.44 6.46 20.82
C TYR A 190 2.83 7.61 20.02
N ILE A 191 2.80 8.80 20.63
CA ILE A 191 2.72 10.07 19.90
C ILE A 191 4.15 10.48 19.55
N ILE A 192 4.43 10.63 18.26
CA ILE A 192 5.73 11.09 17.75
C ILE A 192 5.59 12.43 17.03
N ASP A 193 6.66 13.23 17.05
CA ASP A 193 6.79 14.41 16.20
C ASP A 193 7.23 14.06 14.76
N ARG A 194 7.25 15.06 13.88
CA ARG A 194 7.65 14.92 12.46
C ARG A 194 9.09 14.41 12.25
N ASN A 195 9.94 14.42 13.27
CA ASN A 195 11.32 13.94 13.23
C ASN A 195 11.48 12.60 13.98
N GLY A 196 10.37 11.92 14.31
CA GLY A 196 10.38 10.64 15.02
C GLY A 196 10.69 10.75 16.51
N GLY A 197 10.74 11.95 17.07
CA GLY A 197 10.89 12.18 18.50
C GLY A 197 9.64 11.75 19.24
N VAL A 198 9.78 10.85 20.21
CA VAL A 198 8.67 10.42 21.06
C VAL A 198 8.27 11.58 21.99
N LYS A 199 7.02 12.02 21.88
CA LYS A 199 6.43 13.01 22.79
C LYS A 199 5.82 12.33 24.02
N THR A 200 5.02 11.29 23.81
CA THR A 200 4.29 10.56 24.85
C THR A 200 4.12 9.09 24.44
N GLU A 201 4.27 8.17 25.40
CA GLU A 201 3.80 6.78 25.28
C GLU A 201 2.33 6.71 25.69
N ILE A 202 1.49 6.04 24.91
CA ILE A 202 0.07 5.87 25.22
C ILE A 202 -0.06 4.57 26.04
N SER A 203 -0.63 4.67 27.25
CA SER A 203 -0.72 3.54 28.18
C SER A 203 -1.67 2.43 27.69
N GLU A 204 -2.68 2.82 26.91
CA GLU A 204 -3.70 1.87 26.45
C GLU A 204 -3.23 1.04 25.27
N LYS A 205 -3.67 -0.22 25.26
CA LYS A 205 -3.39 -1.14 24.18
C LYS A 205 -4.28 -0.79 22.98
N ILE A 206 -3.73 0.03 22.10
CA ILE A 206 -4.37 0.47 20.86
C ILE A 206 -3.94 -0.45 19.72
N THR A 207 -4.91 -0.84 18.89
CA THR A 207 -4.67 -1.68 17.70
C THR A 207 -4.56 -0.86 16.42
N THR A 208 -5.27 0.27 16.33
CA THR A 208 -5.24 1.19 15.20
C THR A 208 -5.49 2.62 15.66
N ALA A 209 -4.94 3.61 14.95
CA ALA A 209 -5.20 5.01 15.23
C ALA A 209 -5.23 5.85 13.95
N SER A 210 -6.06 6.89 13.92
CA SER A 210 -6.04 7.91 12.88
C SER A 210 -4.89 8.90 13.07
N THR A 211 -4.69 9.78 12.08
CA THR A 211 -3.89 10.99 12.26
C THR A 211 -4.60 12.01 13.17
N PHE A 212 -3.86 12.99 13.66
CA PHE A 212 -4.41 14.11 14.44
C PHE A 212 -5.12 15.11 13.53
N ILE A 213 -6.31 15.52 13.95
CA ILE A 213 -7.10 16.61 13.38
C ILE A 213 -7.67 17.44 14.53
N ASP A 214 -7.39 18.74 14.51
CA ASP A 214 -7.76 19.71 15.55
C ASP A 214 -7.31 19.27 16.96
N GLY A 215 -6.15 18.63 17.06
CA GLY A 215 -5.58 18.15 18.34
C GLY A 215 -6.17 16.84 18.87
N TYR A 216 -6.98 16.13 18.07
CA TYR A 216 -7.54 14.82 18.44
C TYR A 216 -7.31 13.77 17.35
N ALA A 217 -7.16 12.52 17.78
CA ALA A 217 -7.18 11.34 16.92
C ALA A 217 -8.22 10.34 17.45
N ILE A 218 -8.75 9.47 16.59
CA ILE A 218 -9.53 8.31 16.99
C ILE A 218 -8.65 7.07 17.05
N ALA A 219 -8.95 6.15 17.95
CA ALA A 219 -8.24 4.90 18.10
C ALA A 219 -9.17 3.77 18.53
N HIS A 220 -8.80 2.54 18.18
CA HIS A 220 -9.48 1.33 18.65
C HIS A 220 -8.63 0.64 19.70
N THR A 221 -9.26 0.27 20.82
CA THR A 221 -8.62 -0.51 21.88
C THR A 221 -9.08 -1.97 21.85
N ASP A 222 -8.19 -2.89 22.23
CA ASP A 222 -8.57 -4.26 22.55
C ASP A 222 -9.38 -4.25 23.85
N ASN A 223 -10.64 -4.66 23.79
CA ASN A 223 -11.46 -4.77 25.00
C ASN A 223 -11.11 -6.06 25.75
N TYR A 224 -10.66 -5.95 27.01
CA TYR A 224 -10.28 -7.10 27.83
C TYR A 224 -11.51 -7.86 28.38
N ASP A 225 -12.70 -7.23 28.40
CA ASP A 225 -13.88 -7.71 29.13
C ASP A 225 -15.16 -7.90 28.26
N GLY A 226 -15.07 -7.94 26.92
CA GLY A 226 -16.24 -8.19 26.06
C GLY A 226 -15.95 -8.42 24.56
N ASP A 227 -16.93 -8.96 23.83
CA ASP A 227 -16.87 -9.22 22.38
C ASP A 227 -16.94 -7.91 21.56
N GLY A 228 -15.85 -7.14 21.48
CA GLY A 228 -15.73 -6.04 20.51
C GLY A 228 -14.65 -4.99 20.82
N GLN A 229 -14.08 -4.37 19.78
CA GLN A 229 -13.17 -3.22 19.90
C GLN A 229 -13.95 -1.98 20.37
N ARG A 230 -13.36 -1.15 21.25
CA ARG A 230 -13.96 0.13 21.67
C ARG A 230 -13.26 1.29 20.97
N CYS A 231 -14.04 2.19 20.37
CA CYS A 231 -13.55 3.45 19.82
C CYS A 231 -13.32 4.47 20.95
N VAL A 232 -12.16 5.13 20.94
CA VAL A 232 -11.78 6.20 21.89
C VAL A 232 -11.22 7.39 21.14
N MET A 233 -11.26 8.58 21.76
CA MET A 233 -10.51 9.73 21.26
C MET A 233 -9.23 9.91 22.07
N ILE A 234 -8.17 10.37 21.42
CA ILE A 234 -6.87 10.63 22.03
C ILE A 234 -6.52 12.09 21.77
N LYS A 235 -6.22 12.84 22.82
CA LYS A 235 -5.70 14.21 22.72
C LYS A 235 -4.22 14.21 22.35
N ASP A 236 -3.74 15.31 21.82
CA ASP A 236 -2.33 15.55 21.47
C ASP A 236 -1.33 15.33 22.61
N ASN A 237 -1.75 15.45 23.86
CA ASN A 237 -0.96 15.19 25.06
C ASN A 237 -0.95 13.71 25.48
N GLY A 238 -1.71 12.85 24.80
CA GLY A 238 -1.86 11.41 25.09
C GLY A 238 -3.00 11.06 26.05
N GLU A 239 -3.80 12.02 26.51
CA GLU A 239 -4.99 11.77 27.31
C GLU A 239 -6.05 11.02 26.47
N VAL A 240 -6.48 9.86 26.96
CA VAL A 240 -7.55 9.06 26.36
C VAL A 240 -8.90 9.56 26.89
N ILE A 241 -9.79 9.91 25.98
CA ILE A 241 -11.17 10.30 26.25
C ILE A 241 -12.06 9.10 25.93
N GLU A 242 -12.65 8.54 26.98
CA GLU A 242 -13.69 7.53 26.83
C GLU A 242 -14.98 8.16 26.31
N LEU A 243 -15.62 7.47 25.36
CA LEU A 243 -16.90 7.88 24.82
C LEU A 243 -18.07 7.38 25.68
N PRO A 244 -19.19 8.12 25.74
CA PRO A 244 -20.41 7.64 26.38
C PRO A 244 -20.85 6.29 25.79
N ALA A 245 -21.45 5.42 26.62
CA ALA A 245 -21.87 4.08 26.20
C ALA A 245 -22.87 4.05 25.02
N SER A 246 -23.55 5.17 24.74
CA SER A 246 -24.46 5.33 23.60
C SER A 246 -23.75 5.60 22.28
N VAL A 247 -22.44 5.82 22.30
CA VAL A 247 -21.62 6.08 21.13
C VAL A 247 -20.96 4.79 20.70
N TYR A 248 -21.37 4.29 19.54
CA TYR A 248 -20.80 3.10 18.92
C TYR A 248 -19.49 3.44 18.17
N ASP A 249 -19.50 4.53 17.40
CA ASP A 249 -18.36 4.95 16.58
C ASP A 249 -18.29 6.48 16.37
N ILE A 250 -17.14 6.97 15.90
CA ILE A 250 -16.89 8.35 15.51
C ILE A 250 -16.60 8.40 14.01
N HIS A 251 -17.42 9.17 13.29
CA HIS A 251 -17.26 9.36 11.85
C HIS A 251 -16.24 10.45 11.50
N VAL A 252 -16.43 11.64 12.08
CA VAL A 252 -15.59 12.83 11.82
C VAL A 252 -15.73 13.82 12.96
N TRP A 253 -14.70 14.62 13.21
CA TRP A 253 -14.70 15.62 14.27
C TRP A 253 -14.04 16.92 13.81
N ASN A 254 -14.37 18.00 14.52
CA ASN A 254 -13.67 19.26 14.49
C ASN A 254 -13.36 19.72 15.92
N SER A 255 -12.64 20.83 16.08
CA SER A 255 -12.29 21.43 17.39
C SER A 255 -13.44 21.64 18.39
N LYS A 256 -14.71 21.50 18.01
CA LYS A 256 -15.89 21.72 18.87
C LYS A 256 -16.86 20.54 18.91
N TYR A 257 -17.02 19.83 17.80
CA TYR A 257 -18.10 18.88 17.59
C TYR A 257 -17.58 17.55 17.04
N ILE A 258 -18.27 16.49 17.42
CA ILE A 258 -18.03 15.11 17.00
C ILE A 258 -19.30 14.62 16.31
N VAL A 259 -19.17 14.12 15.09
CA VAL A 259 -20.20 13.34 14.41
C VAL A 259 -20.02 11.88 14.84
N PHE A 260 -20.98 11.38 15.59
CA PHE A 260 -20.93 10.06 16.20
C PHE A 260 -22.08 9.18 15.70
N ALA A 261 -21.90 7.86 15.75
CA ALA A 261 -22.92 6.87 15.43
C ALA A 261 -23.41 6.16 16.70
N ASN A 262 -24.68 5.75 16.72
CA ASN A 262 -25.21 4.79 17.69
C ASN A 262 -25.08 3.34 17.16
N ASP A 263 -25.57 2.36 17.91
CA ASP A 263 -25.51 0.93 17.54
C ASP A 263 -26.29 0.60 16.24
N ASP A 264 -27.23 1.46 15.84
CA ASP A 264 -28.00 1.33 14.60
C ASP A 264 -27.31 2.01 13.40
N TYR A 265 -26.10 2.57 13.60
CA TYR A 265 -25.37 3.38 12.62
C TYR A 265 -26.11 4.65 12.18
N ASP A 266 -27.00 5.17 13.01
CA ASP A 266 -27.55 6.52 12.85
C ASP A 266 -26.59 7.55 13.44
N TYR A 267 -26.38 8.64 12.70
CA TYR A 267 -25.43 9.69 13.03
C TYR A 267 -26.10 10.87 13.76
N GLY A 268 -25.39 11.39 14.76
CA GLY A 268 -25.72 12.57 15.54
C GLY A 268 -24.51 13.48 15.75
N ILE A 269 -24.72 14.59 16.46
CA ILE A 269 -23.67 15.57 16.78
C ILE A 269 -23.59 15.70 18.30
N MET A 270 -22.38 15.59 18.85
CA MET A 270 -22.11 15.85 20.26
C MET A 270 -20.90 16.77 20.45
N THR A 271 -20.75 17.33 21.65
CA THR A 271 -19.54 18.01 22.10
C THR A 271 -18.62 17.04 22.86
N TYR A 272 -17.38 17.46 23.09
CA TYR A 272 -16.35 16.65 23.78
C TYR A 272 -16.66 16.31 25.25
N ASP A 273 -17.58 17.02 25.90
CA ASP A 273 -18.10 16.70 27.24
C ASP A 273 -19.31 15.74 27.20
N GLY A 274 -19.71 15.27 26.02
CA GLY A 274 -20.80 14.33 25.82
C GLY A 274 -22.19 14.95 25.70
N GLU A 275 -22.32 16.28 25.62
CA GLU A 275 -23.61 16.93 25.36
C GLU A 275 -24.08 16.63 23.93
N ILE A 276 -25.21 15.93 23.80
CA ILE A 276 -25.83 15.65 22.51
C ILE A 276 -26.51 16.91 21.98
N LYS A 277 -25.93 17.49 20.92
CA LYS A 277 -26.47 18.65 20.19
C LYS A 277 -27.54 18.23 19.19
N VAL A 278 -27.28 17.15 18.46
CA VAL A 278 -28.24 16.55 17.53
C VAL A 278 -28.28 15.05 17.79
N ARG A 279 -29.48 14.54 18.10
CA ARG A 279 -29.70 13.12 18.38
C ARG A 279 -29.42 12.27 17.12
N PRO A 280 -28.87 11.05 17.26
CA PRO A 280 -28.76 10.08 16.18
C PRO A 280 -30.08 9.90 15.45
N LYS A 281 -30.13 10.24 14.16
CA LYS A 281 -31.32 10.09 13.30
C LYS A 281 -31.01 10.23 11.79
N TYR A 282 -29.74 10.31 11.41
CA TYR A 282 -29.32 10.50 10.02
C TYR A 282 -28.56 9.26 9.58
N HIS A 283 -28.78 8.78 8.36
CA HIS A 283 -28.08 7.59 7.85
C HIS A 283 -26.67 7.90 7.34
N ALA A 284 -26.36 9.18 7.13
CA ALA A 284 -25.02 9.69 6.85
C ALA A 284 -24.92 11.12 7.34
N MET A 285 -23.73 11.53 7.80
CA MET A 285 -23.47 12.92 8.19
C MET A 285 -22.00 13.27 8.01
N GLU A 286 -21.71 14.49 7.55
CA GLU A 286 -20.36 15.01 7.35
C GLU A 286 -20.24 16.41 7.96
N ILE A 287 -19.02 16.77 8.38
CA ILE A 287 -18.66 18.16 8.72
C ILE A 287 -18.19 18.85 7.46
N LEU A 288 -18.64 20.08 7.23
CA LEU A 288 -18.20 20.94 6.14
C LEU A 288 -17.05 21.85 6.62
N PRO A 289 -16.14 22.30 5.73
CA PRO A 289 -15.04 23.22 6.05
C PRO A 289 -15.47 24.52 6.75
N ASN A 290 -16.70 24.98 6.53
CA ASN A 290 -17.26 26.16 7.20
C ASN A 290 -17.71 25.90 8.66
N GLY A 291 -17.64 24.65 9.13
CA GLY A 291 -18.03 24.22 10.48
C GLY A 291 -19.48 23.79 10.64
N ASP A 292 -20.29 23.89 9.58
CA ASP A 292 -21.64 23.34 9.54
C ASP A 292 -21.63 21.88 9.09
N PHE A 293 -22.81 21.26 8.96
CA PHE A 293 -22.95 19.85 8.68
C PHE A 293 -23.88 19.61 7.49
N ILE A 294 -23.68 18.48 6.82
CA ILE A 294 -24.62 17.93 5.87
C ILE A 294 -25.03 16.54 6.34
N GLY A 295 -26.31 16.22 6.28
CA GLY A 295 -26.83 14.94 6.76
C GLY A 295 -27.94 14.41 5.86
N GLU A 296 -28.02 13.09 5.75
CA GLU A 296 -29.02 12.38 4.97
C GLU A 296 -30.06 11.73 5.89
N ARG A 297 -31.35 11.99 5.63
CA ARG A 297 -32.47 11.36 6.32
C ARG A 297 -33.73 11.38 5.47
N ASP A 298 -34.52 10.31 5.50
CA ASP A 298 -35.79 10.20 4.77
C ASP A 298 -35.61 10.46 3.26
N ASP A 299 -34.54 9.92 2.67
CA ASP A 299 -34.11 10.14 1.27
C ASP A 299 -33.91 11.63 0.91
N LYS A 300 -33.60 12.46 1.90
CA LYS A 300 -33.36 13.90 1.74
C LYS A 300 -32.01 14.27 2.30
N ILE A 301 -31.31 15.12 1.57
CA ILE A 301 -30.10 15.76 2.03
C ILE A 301 -30.45 17.08 2.69
N MET A 302 -29.91 17.29 3.88
CA MET A 302 -30.17 18.42 4.74
C MET A 302 -28.86 19.10 5.09
N PHE A 303 -28.84 20.42 4.98
CA PHE A 303 -27.91 21.22 5.76
C PHE A 303 -28.34 21.20 7.22
N VAL A 304 -27.40 20.98 8.13
CA VAL A 304 -27.66 20.85 9.56
C VAL A 304 -26.74 21.81 10.32
N LYS A 305 -27.34 22.65 11.17
CA LYS A 305 -26.63 23.52 12.10
C LYS A 305 -26.37 22.79 13.42
N PRO A 306 -25.35 23.22 14.20
CA PRO A 306 -25.08 22.61 15.50
C PRO A 306 -26.22 22.71 16.52
N ASP A 307 -27.12 23.68 16.40
CA ASP A 307 -28.32 23.81 17.24
C ASP A 307 -29.49 22.93 16.78
N GLY A 308 -29.29 22.18 15.69
CA GLY A 308 -30.29 21.30 15.10
C GLY A 308 -31.23 21.97 14.11
N GLU A 309 -31.05 23.26 13.79
CA GLU A 309 -31.73 23.87 12.66
C GLU A 309 -31.34 23.16 11.35
N THR A 310 -32.33 22.96 10.48
CA THR A 310 -32.11 22.24 9.22
C THR A 310 -32.70 22.99 8.03
N GLN A 311 -32.00 22.91 6.90
CA GLN A 311 -32.47 23.41 5.62
C GLN A 311 -32.34 22.28 4.60
N ARG A 312 -33.41 22.00 3.84
CA ARG A 312 -33.37 21.00 2.78
C ARG A 312 -32.49 21.49 1.63
N LEU A 313 -31.59 20.63 1.17
CA LEU A 313 -30.78 20.86 -0.02
C LEU A 313 -31.45 20.26 -1.27
N PRO A 314 -31.02 20.67 -2.48
CA PRO A 314 -31.46 20.05 -3.73
C PRO A 314 -31.29 18.53 -3.73
N LYS A 315 -32.00 17.87 -4.65
CA LYS A 315 -31.92 16.41 -4.81
C LYS A 315 -30.46 16.01 -5.06
N ASN A 316 -30.04 14.92 -4.41
CA ASN A 316 -28.70 14.34 -4.55
C ASN A 316 -27.56 15.37 -4.39
N ALA A 317 -27.73 16.35 -3.50
CA ALA A 317 -26.67 17.26 -3.13
C ALA A 317 -25.65 16.56 -2.22
N TYR A 318 -24.36 16.71 -2.48
CA TYR A 318 -23.28 16.18 -1.63
C TYR A 318 -22.05 17.09 -1.69
N PRO A 319 -21.10 16.97 -0.75
CA PRO A 319 -19.85 17.71 -0.81
C PRO A 319 -19.12 17.47 -2.12
N ALA A 320 -18.70 18.55 -2.79
CA ALA A 320 -17.95 18.47 -4.04
C ALA A 320 -16.56 17.84 -3.86
N VAL A 321 -16.07 17.76 -2.61
CA VAL A 321 -14.89 17.01 -2.19
C VAL A 321 -15.33 16.01 -1.13
N ARG A 322 -15.10 14.71 -1.34
CA ARG A 322 -15.45 13.67 -0.35
C ARG A 322 -14.66 13.87 0.95
N SER A 323 -15.27 13.61 2.12
CA SER A 323 -14.65 13.84 3.44
C SER A 323 -14.11 15.27 3.60
N PRO A 324 -14.95 16.28 3.33
CA PRO A 324 -14.50 17.64 3.05
C PRO A 324 -13.81 18.29 4.25
N TYR A 325 -14.23 18.00 5.49
CA TYR A 325 -13.55 18.54 6.66
C TYR A 325 -12.12 18.02 6.81
N VAL A 326 -11.94 16.70 6.77
CA VAL A 326 -10.63 16.05 6.88
C VAL A 326 -9.70 16.54 5.77
N LEU A 327 -10.17 16.53 4.53
CA LEU A 327 -9.36 16.99 3.41
C LEU A 327 -9.07 18.49 3.46
N SER A 328 -9.93 19.31 4.06
CA SER A 328 -9.61 20.73 4.27
C SER A 328 -8.45 20.94 5.23
N LYS A 329 -8.04 19.93 6.01
CA LYS A 329 -6.83 19.96 6.84
C LYS A 329 -5.56 19.66 6.04
N VAL A 330 -5.70 18.97 4.91
CA VAL A 330 -4.59 18.61 4.02
C VAL A 330 -4.47 19.56 2.84
N PHE A 331 -5.58 19.96 2.23
CA PHE A 331 -5.65 20.74 1.00
C PHE A 331 -6.31 22.11 1.24
N ASP A 332 -5.92 23.08 0.42
CA ASP A 332 -6.68 24.32 0.22
C ASP A 332 -7.58 24.16 -1.01
N PHE A 333 -8.90 24.27 -0.82
CA PHE A 333 -9.88 24.17 -1.89
C PHE A 333 -11.11 25.04 -1.63
N LYS A 334 -11.79 25.40 -2.73
CA LYS A 334 -13.00 26.24 -2.72
C LYS A 334 -14.27 25.50 -3.18
N PHE A 335 -14.15 24.22 -3.52
CA PHE A 335 -15.27 23.38 -3.88
C PHE A 335 -16.19 23.19 -2.67
N GLU A 336 -17.47 23.53 -2.81
CA GLU A 336 -18.46 23.43 -1.74
C GLU A 336 -19.36 22.22 -1.96
N LEU A 337 -20.35 22.32 -2.85
CA LEU A 337 -21.32 21.27 -3.12
C LEU A 337 -21.43 20.95 -4.61
N VAL A 338 -21.93 19.76 -4.91
CA VAL A 338 -22.46 19.37 -6.22
C VAL A 338 -23.83 18.73 -6.00
N SER A 339 -24.76 18.92 -6.93
CA SER A 339 -26.06 18.24 -6.90
C SER A 339 -26.53 17.91 -8.30
N GLU A 340 -27.58 17.11 -8.41
CA GLU A 340 -28.37 17.04 -9.65
C GLU A 340 -29.11 18.37 -9.88
N ASP A 341 -29.36 18.67 -11.14
CA ASP A 341 -30.32 19.69 -11.53
C ASP A 341 -31.75 19.20 -11.27
N ASP A 342 -32.66 20.17 -11.11
CA ASP A 342 -34.06 19.87 -10.80
C ASP A 342 -34.85 19.49 -12.07
N ASP A 343 -34.33 19.83 -13.27
CA ASP A 343 -35.04 19.74 -14.55
C ASP A 343 -34.52 18.62 -15.48
N ASP A 344 -33.23 18.31 -15.42
CA ASP A 344 -32.52 17.25 -16.15
C ASP A 344 -31.52 16.60 -15.19
N ASP A 345 -31.29 15.29 -15.24
CA ASP A 345 -30.44 14.55 -14.27
C ASP A 345 -28.92 14.92 -14.35
N GLU A 346 -28.61 16.11 -14.88
CA GLU A 346 -27.28 16.71 -15.03
C GLU A 346 -26.73 17.21 -13.68
N LEU A 347 -25.41 17.30 -13.56
CA LEU A 347 -24.75 17.75 -12.34
C LEU A 347 -24.38 19.23 -12.40
N GLN A 348 -24.58 19.91 -11.27
CA GLN A 348 -24.29 21.33 -11.12
C GLN A 348 -23.51 21.59 -9.84
N LEU A 349 -22.38 22.32 -9.95
CA LEU A 349 -21.67 22.85 -8.79
C LEU A 349 -22.50 23.92 -8.09
N ARG A 350 -22.42 23.95 -6.76
CA ARG A 350 -23.18 24.87 -5.91
C ARG A 350 -22.37 25.38 -4.74
N THR A 351 -22.72 26.57 -4.29
CA THR A 351 -22.29 27.06 -2.98
C THR A 351 -23.11 26.42 -1.84
N TYR A 352 -22.68 26.54 -0.59
CA TYR A 352 -23.35 26.05 0.61
C TYR A 352 -24.75 26.63 0.80
N ASN A 353 -25.04 27.81 0.23
CA ASN A 353 -26.38 28.39 0.24
C ASN A 353 -27.31 27.82 -0.86
N GLY A 354 -26.81 26.88 -1.67
CA GLY A 354 -27.55 26.21 -2.74
C GLY A 354 -27.50 26.91 -4.10
N LYS A 355 -26.86 28.08 -4.22
CA LYS A 355 -26.72 28.79 -5.50
C LYS A 355 -25.88 27.99 -6.49
N LYS A 356 -26.39 27.79 -7.72
CA LYS A 356 -25.69 27.20 -8.87
C LYS A 356 -24.47 28.03 -9.29
N VAL A 357 -23.41 27.36 -9.70
CA VAL A 357 -22.11 27.95 -10.04
C VAL A 357 -21.53 27.28 -11.29
N GLY A 358 -21.29 28.07 -12.34
CA GLY A 358 -20.76 27.61 -13.63
C GLY A 358 -21.75 26.79 -14.47
N LYS A 359 -21.23 25.94 -15.36
CA LYS A 359 -22.03 25.13 -16.30
C LYS A 359 -22.49 23.80 -15.71
N GLU A 360 -23.51 23.22 -16.32
CA GLU A 360 -23.97 21.83 -16.09
C GLU A 360 -22.97 20.81 -16.65
N MET A 361 -23.03 19.61 -16.10
CA MET A 361 -22.04 18.54 -16.31
C MET A 361 -22.71 17.15 -16.30
N ASP A 362 -22.49 16.36 -17.34
CA ASP A 362 -22.89 14.94 -17.37
C ASP A 362 -22.25 14.13 -16.23
N ARG A 363 -21.03 14.48 -15.83
CA ARG A 363 -20.26 13.75 -14.81
C ARG A 363 -19.34 14.65 -14.01
N TYR A 364 -19.20 14.33 -12.73
CA TYR A 364 -18.26 14.97 -11.81
C TYR A 364 -17.61 13.92 -10.89
N LYS A 365 -16.30 14.04 -10.61
CA LYS A 365 -15.56 13.10 -9.75
C LYS A 365 -14.71 13.82 -8.70
N GLY A 366 -15.36 14.23 -7.62
CA GLY A 366 -14.77 14.92 -6.46
C GLY A 366 -14.06 14.05 -5.42
N ARG A 367 -13.42 12.94 -5.83
CA ARG A 367 -12.70 12.05 -4.91
C ARG A 367 -11.21 12.16 -5.13
N ILE A 368 -10.48 12.46 -4.05
CA ILE A 368 -9.02 12.40 -3.95
C ILE A 368 -8.65 11.34 -2.92
N GLU A 369 -7.71 10.47 -3.27
CA GLU A 369 -7.23 9.38 -2.43
C GLU A 369 -5.76 9.63 -2.08
N LEU A 370 -5.47 9.64 -0.77
CA LEU A 370 -4.12 9.64 -0.25
C LEU A 370 -3.70 8.19 -0.02
N ASP A 371 -3.38 7.52 -1.13
CA ASP A 371 -3.03 6.11 -1.15
C ASP A 371 -1.52 5.90 -1.30
N ASN A 372 -1.12 4.64 -1.33
CA ASN A 372 0.25 4.25 -1.59
C ASN A 372 0.50 4.07 -3.08
N ILE A 373 1.70 4.47 -3.50
CA ILE A 373 2.32 3.92 -4.69
C ILE A 373 3.27 2.79 -4.30
N TYR A 374 3.43 1.83 -5.19
CA TYR A 374 4.22 0.62 -4.95
C TYR A 374 5.40 0.56 -5.90
N SER A 375 6.55 0.17 -5.37
CA SER A 375 7.74 -0.12 -6.19
C SER A 375 7.43 -1.24 -7.19
N ASP A 376 7.85 -1.10 -8.45
CA ASP A 376 7.79 -2.19 -9.44
C ASP A 376 9.10 -2.99 -9.47
N TYR A 377 10.12 -2.55 -8.71
CA TYR A 377 11.37 -3.28 -8.54
C TYR A 377 11.16 -4.59 -7.79
N PHE A 378 11.85 -5.63 -8.27
CA PHE A 378 11.86 -6.95 -7.65
C PHE A 378 13.29 -7.37 -7.31
N ASP A 379 13.57 -7.56 -6.02
CA ASP A 379 14.90 -7.91 -5.54
C ASP A 379 15.17 -9.41 -5.68
N TYR A 380 15.53 -9.84 -6.88
CA TYR A 380 15.90 -11.24 -7.14
C TYR A 380 16.99 -11.76 -6.20
N ALA A 381 17.96 -10.92 -5.84
CA ALA A 381 19.07 -11.31 -4.98
C ALA A 381 18.59 -11.58 -3.55
N ASP A 382 17.77 -10.69 -2.99
CA ASP A 382 17.26 -10.85 -1.62
C ASP A 382 16.28 -12.02 -1.52
N VAL A 383 15.36 -12.19 -2.47
CA VAL A 383 14.44 -13.34 -2.51
C VAL A 383 15.22 -14.65 -2.59
N THR A 384 16.22 -14.71 -3.45
CA THR A 384 17.11 -15.89 -3.58
C THR A 384 17.86 -16.15 -2.29
N ARG A 385 18.42 -15.10 -1.66
CA ARG A 385 19.11 -15.23 -0.38
C ARG A 385 18.19 -15.76 0.72
N LYS A 386 16.95 -15.29 0.83
CA LYS A 386 15.95 -15.77 1.80
C LYS A 386 15.56 -17.23 1.56
N PHE A 387 15.46 -17.65 0.30
CA PHE A 387 15.31 -19.05 -0.05
C PHE A 387 16.52 -19.87 0.41
N MET A 388 17.73 -19.38 0.13
CA MET A 388 18.97 -20.06 0.53
C MET A 388 19.20 -20.10 2.05
N ASP A 389 18.61 -19.18 2.81
CA ASP A 389 18.67 -19.17 4.28
C ASP A 389 17.93 -20.36 4.91
N MET A 390 17.06 -21.06 4.17
CA MET A 390 16.39 -22.29 4.62
C MET A 390 17.31 -23.51 4.65
N PHE A 391 18.48 -23.44 4.02
CA PHE A 391 19.37 -24.59 3.82
C PHE A 391 20.71 -24.45 4.56
N ASP A 392 21.31 -25.59 4.88
CA ASP A 392 22.67 -25.72 5.42
C ASP A 392 23.46 -26.81 4.67
N ALA A 393 24.60 -27.23 5.22
CA ALA A 393 25.47 -28.22 4.57
C ALA A 393 24.81 -29.59 4.38
N ASP A 394 23.81 -29.93 5.21
CA ASP A 394 23.21 -31.27 5.24
C ASP A 394 21.79 -31.32 4.62
N GLY A 395 21.21 -30.17 4.27
CA GLY A 395 19.91 -30.12 3.61
C GLY A 395 19.08 -28.90 3.98
N LEU A 396 17.78 -29.11 4.01
CA LEU A 396 16.83 -28.19 4.64
C LEU A 396 17.11 -28.16 6.15
N LYS A 397 17.30 -26.97 6.73
CA LYS A 397 17.58 -26.81 8.17
C LYS A 397 16.52 -27.52 9.01
N GLY A 398 16.96 -28.35 9.95
CA GLY A 398 16.08 -29.18 10.79
C GLY A 398 15.70 -30.53 10.16
N TYR A 399 15.87 -30.69 8.85
CA TYR A 399 15.55 -31.91 8.10
C TYR A 399 16.73 -32.37 7.21
N PRO A 400 17.89 -32.75 7.80
CA PRO A 400 19.05 -33.21 7.03
C PRO A 400 18.71 -34.41 6.14
N PHE A 401 19.31 -34.46 4.96
CA PHE A 401 19.28 -35.66 4.14
C PHE A 401 19.97 -36.83 4.85
N ASP A 402 19.52 -38.05 4.57
CA ASP A 402 19.97 -39.29 5.22
C ASP A 402 19.74 -39.34 6.75
N SER A 403 18.97 -38.40 7.31
CA SER A 403 18.45 -38.54 8.68
C SER A 403 17.31 -39.57 8.71
N THR A 404 17.07 -40.19 9.86
CA THR A 404 15.99 -41.18 10.01
C THR A 404 14.63 -40.50 10.09
N MET A 405 13.66 -40.94 9.28
CA MET A 405 12.30 -40.37 9.21
C MET A 405 11.58 -40.39 10.56
N LYS A 406 11.96 -41.31 11.46
CA LYS A 406 11.44 -41.40 12.82
C LYS A 406 11.59 -40.10 13.63
N LEU A 407 12.61 -39.28 13.33
CA LEU A 407 12.87 -38.03 14.06
C LEU A 407 11.76 -36.99 13.90
N TYR A 408 10.98 -37.08 12.82
CA TYR A 408 10.00 -36.05 12.42
C TYR A 408 8.56 -36.48 12.57
N ALA A 409 8.33 -37.76 12.85
CA ALA A 409 7.00 -38.26 13.13
C ALA A 409 6.52 -37.77 14.50
N ASP A 410 5.31 -37.25 14.55
CA ASP A 410 4.64 -37.04 15.83
C ASP A 410 4.42 -38.40 16.50
N THR A 411 5.01 -38.58 17.68
CA THR A 411 4.99 -39.86 18.41
C THR A 411 3.75 -40.05 19.28
N THR A 412 2.75 -39.16 19.19
CA THR A 412 1.44 -39.43 19.81
C THR A 412 0.79 -40.64 19.13
N ALA A 413 0.19 -41.55 19.91
CA ALA A 413 -0.22 -42.88 19.43
C ALA A 413 -1.24 -42.87 18.28
N HIS A 414 -1.87 -41.74 17.98
CA HIS A 414 -2.90 -41.58 16.94
C HIS A 414 -2.37 -41.00 15.63
N SER A 415 -1.23 -40.29 15.63
CA SER A 415 -0.64 -39.72 14.41
C SER A 415 0.36 -40.65 13.72
N VAL A 416 0.95 -41.61 14.43
CA VAL A 416 1.87 -42.59 13.84
C VAL A 416 1.17 -43.54 12.86
N ASP A 417 -0.11 -43.84 13.05
CA ASP A 417 -0.93 -44.65 12.13
C ASP A 417 -1.09 -43.98 10.76
N TRP A 418 -1.08 -42.65 10.71
CA TRP A 418 -1.22 -41.89 9.46
C TRP A 418 -0.11 -42.18 8.46
N TYR A 419 1.04 -42.70 8.90
CA TYR A 419 2.19 -42.98 8.04
C TYR A 419 2.38 -44.48 7.76
N ARG A 420 1.39 -45.32 8.08
CA ARG A 420 1.46 -46.76 7.83
C ARG A 420 1.46 -47.05 6.33
N GLY A 421 2.53 -47.69 5.85
CA GLY A 421 2.69 -48.00 4.43
C GLY A 421 3.11 -46.81 3.57
N ASP A 422 3.16 -45.60 4.14
CA ASP A 422 3.58 -44.40 3.44
C ASP A 422 5.10 -44.30 3.33
N THR A 423 5.54 -43.62 2.28
CA THR A 423 6.94 -43.31 1.98
C THR A 423 7.22 -41.81 2.06
N SER A 424 6.26 -41.01 2.51
CA SER A 424 6.38 -39.56 2.64
C SER A 424 5.70 -39.03 3.90
N MET A 425 6.13 -37.86 4.37
CA MET A 425 5.58 -37.20 5.56
C MET A 425 5.60 -35.68 5.38
N SER A 426 4.50 -35.03 5.73
CA SER A 426 4.43 -33.56 5.78
C SER A 426 5.10 -33.02 7.04
N VAL A 427 5.84 -31.93 6.89
CA VAL A 427 6.53 -31.24 7.99
C VAL A 427 6.27 -29.73 7.93
N SER A 428 6.45 -29.05 9.06
CA SER A 428 6.26 -27.59 9.14
C SER A 428 7.60 -26.88 9.06
N VAL A 429 7.75 -25.98 8.09
CA VAL A 429 8.94 -25.14 7.94
C VAL A 429 8.54 -23.69 8.17
N ALA A 430 9.11 -23.07 9.21
CA ALA A 430 8.89 -21.66 9.44
C ALA A 430 9.70 -20.84 8.43
N SER A 431 9.01 -19.98 7.68
CA SER A 431 9.62 -19.03 6.74
C SER A 431 9.17 -17.62 7.12
N GLY A 432 9.91 -17.00 8.05
CA GLY A 432 9.68 -15.61 8.44
C GLY A 432 10.32 -14.64 7.47
N ASN A 433 9.90 -14.63 6.20
CA ASN A 433 10.38 -13.67 5.21
C ASN A 433 9.21 -12.97 4.50
N PRO A 434 9.41 -11.74 3.99
CA PRO A 434 8.31 -10.95 3.47
C PRO A 434 7.78 -11.37 2.10
N TYR A 435 8.57 -12.10 1.31
CA TYR A 435 8.25 -12.39 -0.09
C TYR A 435 7.38 -13.64 -0.24
N PHE A 436 7.67 -14.68 0.53
CA PHE A 436 6.98 -15.95 0.46
C PHE A 436 6.92 -16.66 1.81
N TYR A 437 5.92 -17.52 1.96
CA TYR A 437 5.87 -18.50 3.03
C TYR A 437 5.90 -19.94 2.49
N VAL A 438 6.37 -20.88 3.29
CA VAL A 438 6.33 -22.31 2.94
C VAL A 438 4.92 -22.82 3.23
N SER A 439 4.13 -23.01 2.18
CA SER A 439 2.76 -23.51 2.29
C SER A 439 2.69 -25.02 2.42
N SER A 440 3.71 -25.73 1.95
CA SER A 440 3.87 -27.17 2.13
C SER A 440 5.34 -27.57 2.13
N ALA A 441 5.70 -28.50 3.01
CA ALA A 441 6.99 -29.19 2.97
C ALA A 441 6.77 -30.69 3.19
N THR A 442 7.35 -31.51 2.32
CA THR A 442 7.19 -32.97 2.36
C THR A 442 8.55 -33.64 2.29
N LEU A 443 8.80 -34.56 3.22
CA LEU A 443 9.97 -35.43 3.23
C LEU A 443 9.59 -36.76 2.57
N TYR A 444 10.50 -37.35 1.80
CA TYR A 444 10.33 -38.62 1.13
C TYR A 444 11.42 -39.61 1.49
N SER A 445 11.06 -40.89 1.49
CA SER A 445 11.92 -42.04 1.75
C SER A 445 11.75 -43.06 0.64
N ASP A 446 12.81 -43.80 0.33
CA ASP A 446 12.77 -44.97 -0.56
C ASP A 446 12.14 -46.20 0.11
N ARG A 447 11.82 -46.09 1.40
CA ARG A 447 11.26 -47.16 2.23
C ARG A 447 10.07 -46.67 3.04
N THR A 448 9.16 -47.59 3.35
CA THR A 448 8.02 -47.31 4.23
C THR A 448 8.48 -46.74 5.57
N ILE A 449 7.77 -45.75 6.11
CA ILE A 449 8.11 -45.09 7.37
C ILE A 449 7.76 -45.99 8.55
N VAL A 450 6.57 -46.58 8.53
CA VAL A 450 6.05 -47.50 9.56
C VAL A 450 5.68 -48.83 8.90
N TYR A 451 6.10 -49.95 9.51
CA TYR A 451 5.82 -51.30 8.98
C TYR A 451 4.39 -51.75 9.29
N ASP A 452 4.10 -52.03 10.56
CA ASP A 452 2.83 -52.61 11.00
C ASP A 452 2.59 -52.36 12.50
N ALA A 453 1.34 -52.52 12.94
CA ALA A 453 0.93 -52.40 14.34
C ALA A 453 0.94 -53.78 15.01
N THR A 454 1.55 -53.90 16.19
CA THR A 454 1.32 -55.08 17.03
C THR A 454 0.09 -54.82 17.90
N PRO A 455 -1.04 -55.53 17.72
CA PRO A 455 -2.21 -55.35 18.57
C PRO A 455 -1.94 -55.96 19.95
N TYR A 456 -1.78 -55.10 20.96
CA TYR A 456 -1.90 -55.51 22.36
C TYR A 456 -3.32 -55.21 22.84
N ALA A 457 -3.82 -56.01 23.79
CA ALA A 457 -5.22 -56.10 24.22
C ALA A 457 -5.91 -54.79 24.65
N SER A 458 -5.22 -53.64 24.66
CA SER A 458 -5.78 -52.32 24.93
C SER A 458 -5.10 -51.13 24.21
N TYR A 459 -4.07 -51.34 23.38
CA TYR A 459 -3.41 -50.28 22.60
C TYR A 459 -2.57 -50.86 21.42
N TYR A 460 -2.35 -50.03 20.39
CA TYR A 460 -1.46 -50.35 19.28
C TYR A 460 -0.02 -49.90 19.59
N THR A 461 0.97 -50.75 19.30
CA THR A 461 2.38 -50.34 19.25
C THR A 461 2.85 -50.32 17.80
N TRP A 462 3.33 -49.17 17.34
CA TRP A 462 3.79 -48.93 15.98
C TRP A 462 5.31 -49.03 15.89
N GLU A 463 5.82 -49.77 14.90
CA GLU A 463 7.27 -49.90 14.66
C GLU A 463 7.72 -49.08 13.45
N PHE A 464 8.59 -48.10 13.72
CA PHE A 464 9.28 -47.34 12.68
C PHE A 464 10.30 -48.21 11.95
N ASN A 465 10.37 -48.05 10.64
CA ASN A 465 11.40 -48.66 9.83
C ASN A 465 12.77 -48.02 10.11
N PRO A 466 13.73 -48.73 10.73
CA PRO A 466 15.02 -48.17 11.09
C PRO A 466 15.89 -47.84 9.87
N ALA A 467 15.49 -48.27 8.67
CA ALA A 467 16.16 -47.96 7.41
C ALA A 467 15.47 -46.86 6.59
N SER A 468 14.31 -46.34 7.03
CA SER A 468 13.65 -45.22 6.35
C SER A 468 14.44 -43.93 6.59
N ARG A 469 14.79 -43.24 5.50
CA ARG A 469 15.70 -42.08 5.49
C ARG A 469 15.12 -40.94 4.68
N VAL A 470 15.48 -39.70 5.02
CA VAL A 470 15.17 -38.55 4.16
C VAL A 470 16.01 -38.66 2.88
N THR A 471 15.36 -39.03 1.78
CA THR A 471 15.97 -39.24 0.47
C THR A 471 15.61 -38.15 -0.54
N ALA A 472 14.46 -37.49 -0.36
CA ALA A 472 14.08 -36.32 -1.11
C ALA A 472 13.22 -35.37 -0.26
N ILE A 473 13.16 -34.11 -0.67
CA ILE A 473 12.36 -33.06 -0.05
C ILE A 473 11.59 -32.32 -1.15
N SER A 474 10.32 -32.03 -0.91
CA SER A 474 9.53 -31.09 -1.72
C SER A 474 9.19 -29.88 -0.87
N LEU A 475 9.39 -28.68 -1.41
CA LEU A 475 9.05 -27.41 -0.78
C LEU A 475 8.15 -26.60 -1.70
N THR A 476 6.96 -26.22 -1.24
CA THR A 476 6.08 -25.29 -1.95
C THR A 476 6.16 -23.93 -1.28
N LEU A 477 6.67 -22.95 -2.03
CA LEU A 477 6.78 -21.55 -1.64
C LEU A 477 5.57 -20.80 -2.21
N SER A 478 4.71 -20.27 -1.35
CA SER A 478 3.59 -19.41 -1.75
C SER A 478 4.00 -17.95 -1.58
N PHE A 479 3.88 -17.17 -2.65
CA PHE A 479 4.31 -15.77 -2.66
C PHE A 479 3.18 -14.84 -2.21
N ASN A 480 3.55 -13.80 -1.47
CA ASN A 480 2.61 -12.79 -1.00
C ASN A 480 2.36 -11.76 -2.12
N GLY A 481 1.11 -11.60 -2.56
CA GLY A 481 0.73 -10.60 -3.56
C GLY A 481 1.51 -10.72 -4.87
N ASN A 482 1.99 -9.60 -5.42
CA ASN A 482 2.69 -9.54 -6.71
C ASN A 482 4.19 -9.94 -6.61
N ASN A 483 4.61 -10.71 -5.60
CA ASN A 483 6.02 -11.09 -5.41
C ASN A 483 6.45 -12.34 -6.20
N TYR A 484 5.56 -12.94 -6.98
CA TYR A 484 5.92 -14.06 -7.84
C TYR A 484 6.57 -13.61 -9.14
N ARG A 485 7.57 -14.37 -9.60
CA ARG A 485 8.14 -14.24 -10.95
C ARG A 485 8.40 -15.62 -11.53
N ASN A 486 8.05 -15.81 -12.80
CA ASN A 486 8.19 -17.09 -13.52
C ASN A 486 9.65 -17.57 -13.64
N ASP A 487 10.62 -16.66 -13.54
CA ASP A 487 12.04 -16.89 -13.71
C ASP A 487 12.80 -17.17 -12.39
N LEU A 488 12.18 -16.95 -11.22
CA LEU A 488 12.75 -17.29 -9.91
C LEU A 488 13.31 -18.72 -9.78
N PRO A 489 12.68 -19.77 -10.36
CA PRO A 489 13.25 -21.11 -10.34
C PRO A 489 14.70 -21.19 -10.84
N GLY A 490 15.05 -20.41 -11.89
CA GLY A 490 16.41 -20.36 -12.41
C GLY A 490 17.41 -19.80 -11.39
N TYR A 491 17.05 -18.71 -10.72
CA TYR A 491 17.86 -18.10 -9.67
C TYR A 491 18.07 -19.04 -8.47
N PHE A 492 17.01 -19.76 -8.06
CA PHE A 492 17.11 -20.75 -6.99
C PHE A 492 18.02 -21.92 -7.37
N ALA A 493 17.93 -22.41 -8.61
CA ALA A 493 18.75 -23.51 -9.10
C ALA A 493 20.23 -23.13 -9.16
N GLU A 494 20.54 -21.94 -9.68
CA GLU A 494 21.91 -21.41 -9.71
C GLU A 494 22.49 -21.25 -8.31
N ALA A 495 21.73 -20.69 -7.36
CA ALA A 495 22.20 -20.49 -6.00
C ALA A 495 22.44 -21.80 -5.24
N LEU A 496 21.59 -22.83 -5.43
CA LEU A 496 21.80 -24.17 -4.87
C LEU A 496 23.05 -24.84 -5.45
N ARG A 497 23.28 -24.70 -6.76
CA ARG A 497 24.49 -25.20 -7.43
C ARG A 497 25.74 -24.53 -6.89
N ASP A 498 25.75 -23.21 -6.81
CA ASP A 498 26.95 -22.44 -6.47
C ASP A 498 27.32 -22.59 -4.99
N ARG A 499 26.33 -22.66 -4.10
CA ARG A 499 26.58 -22.78 -2.64
C ARG A 499 26.81 -24.21 -2.18
N PHE A 500 26.10 -25.18 -2.74
CA PHE A 500 26.08 -26.57 -2.23
C PHE A 500 26.47 -27.62 -3.28
N GLY A 501 26.74 -27.24 -4.53
CA GLY A 501 27.01 -28.19 -5.61
C GLY A 501 25.78 -29.01 -6.01
N ILE A 502 24.57 -28.53 -5.68
CA ILE A 502 23.31 -29.26 -5.93
C ILE A 502 22.72 -28.81 -7.25
N THR A 503 22.54 -29.77 -8.17
CA THR A 503 21.88 -29.51 -9.45
C THR A 503 20.40 -29.84 -9.33
N VAL A 504 19.54 -28.86 -9.59
CA VAL A 504 18.09 -29.02 -9.64
C VAL A 504 17.65 -28.82 -11.10
N PRO A 505 17.29 -29.90 -11.83
CA PRO A 505 16.76 -29.78 -13.19
C PRO A 505 15.51 -28.90 -13.23
N GLU A 506 15.23 -28.23 -14.35
CA GLU A 506 13.98 -27.47 -14.51
C GLU A 506 12.73 -28.33 -14.26
N SER A 507 12.77 -29.63 -14.65
CA SER A 507 11.69 -30.59 -14.38
C SER A 507 11.46 -30.90 -12.90
N SER A 508 12.39 -30.49 -12.02
CA SER A 508 12.27 -30.60 -10.57
C SER A 508 11.58 -29.39 -9.94
N TYR A 509 11.25 -28.37 -10.74
CA TYR A 509 10.26 -27.38 -10.38
C TYR A 509 8.91 -27.89 -10.88
N GLY A 510 7.95 -28.09 -9.96
CA GLY A 510 6.63 -28.64 -10.29
C GLY A 510 5.80 -27.70 -11.17
N ASP A 511 4.57 -28.09 -11.51
CA ASP A 511 3.62 -27.22 -12.21
C ASP A 511 3.39 -25.95 -11.37
N ASN A 512 4.05 -24.85 -11.76
CA ASN A 512 3.83 -23.54 -11.17
C ASN A 512 2.40 -23.11 -11.53
N TYR A 513 1.47 -23.30 -10.60
CA TYR A 513 0.05 -23.05 -10.84
C TYR A 513 -0.30 -21.61 -10.44
N VAL A 514 -0.78 -20.83 -11.41
CA VAL A 514 -1.46 -19.56 -11.18
C VAL A 514 -2.91 -19.87 -10.82
N SER A 515 -3.26 -19.78 -9.54
CA SER A 515 -4.66 -19.97 -9.12
C SER A 515 -5.50 -18.74 -9.44
N SER A 516 -6.79 -18.94 -9.72
CA SER A 516 -7.77 -17.85 -9.91
C SER A 516 -7.92 -16.91 -8.69
N ASN A 517 -7.31 -17.26 -7.56
CA ASN A 517 -7.40 -16.57 -6.28
C ASN A 517 -6.05 -15.91 -5.87
N GLY A 518 -5.07 -15.84 -6.76
CA GLY A 518 -3.89 -14.97 -6.60
C GLY A 518 -2.76 -15.49 -5.71
N TYR A 519 -2.73 -16.79 -5.40
CA TYR A 519 -1.51 -17.40 -4.85
C TYR A 519 -0.74 -18.08 -5.98
N ASP A 520 0.36 -17.45 -6.34
CA ASP A 520 1.37 -18.03 -7.21
C ASP A 520 2.38 -18.78 -6.33
N ALA A 521 2.68 -20.03 -6.69
CA ALA A 521 3.57 -20.88 -5.92
C ALA A 521 4.68 -21.48 -6.77
N ILE A 522 5.85 -21.64 -6.16
CA ILE A 522 6.98 -22.39 -6.73
C ILE A 522 7.18 -23.64 -5.90
N THR A 523 7.06 -24.81 -6.52
CA THR A 523 7.40 -26.07 -5.86
C THR A 523 8.79 -26.51 -6.29
N VAL A 524 9.68 -26.72 -5.33
CA VAL A 524 11.06 -27.18 -5.55
C VAL A 524 11.19 -28.62 -5.04
N HIS A 525 11.52 -29.56 -5.93
CA HIS A 525 11.80 -30.95 -5.58
C HIS A 525 13.31 -31.21 -5.54
N LEU A 526 13.81 -31.59 -4.37
CA LEU A 526 15.21 -31.88 -4.10
C LEU A 526 15.39 -33.38 -3.90
N SER A 527 15.93 -34.08 -4.89
CA SER A 527 16.05 -35.55 -4.90
C SER A 527 17.40 -36.09 -4.42
N SER A 528 18.37 -35.21 -4.15
CA SER A 528 19.64 -35.57 -3.54
C SER A 528 20.31 -34.35 -2.92
N TRP A 529 21.06 -34.57 -1.85
CA TRP A 529 21.93 -33.57 -1.23
C TRP A 529 23.38 -34.05 -1.20
N LYS A 530 23.86 -34.45 -2.39
CA LYS A 530 25.25 -34.85 -2.61
C LYS A 530 25.86 -33.86 -3.61
N PRO A 531 26.88 -33.08 -3.22
CA PRO A 531 27.52 -32.15 -4.13
C PRO A 531 28.02 -32.90 -5.36
N VAL A 532 27.59 -32.49 -6.55
CA VAL A 532 28.28 -32.88 -7.78
C VAL A 532 29.53 -32.01 -7.85
N PRO A 533 30.75 -32.57 -8.00
CA PRO A 533 31.95 -31.74 -8.14
C PRO A 533 31.74 -30.74 -9.28
N LEU A 534 31.91 -29.45 -9.00
CA LEU A 534 31.94 -28.43 -10.04
C LEU A 534 33.04 -28.82 -11.02
N VAL A 535 32.68 -29.19 -12.24
CA VAL A 535 33.65 -29.34 -13.32
C VAL A 535 34.23 -27.95 -13.52
N SER A 536 35.50 -27.75 -13.14
CA SER A 536 36.20 -26.53 -13.53
C SER A 536 36.13 -26.48 -15.05
N GLU A 537 35.45 -25.48 -15.61
CA GLU A 537 35.64 -25.17 -17.02
C GLU A 537 37.15 -24.99 -17.21
N GLU A 538 37.75 -25.94 -17.92
CA GLU A 538 39.09 -25.74 -18.46
C GLU A 538 39.00 -24.46 -19.27
N VAL A 539 39.70 -23.43 -18.80
CA VAL A 539 40.04 -22.26 -19.61
C VAL A 539 40.80 -22.83 -20.80
N VAL A 540 40.11 -23.04 -21.91
CA VAL A 540 40.71 -23.34 -23.20
C VAL A 540 41.51 -22.09 -23.56
N ALA A 541 42.81 -22.14 -23.28
CA ALA A 541 43.75 -21.13 -23.77
C ALA A 541 43.55 -21.01 -25.30
N PRO A 542 43.48 -19.79 -25.83
CA PRO A 542 43.29 -19.60 -27.27
C PRO A 542 44.45 -20.27 -28.00
N ALA A 543 44.12 -21.08 -29.01
CA ALA A 543 45.07 -21.81 -29.81
C ALA A 543 46.15 -20.86 -30.38
N ASP A 544 47.41 -21.22 -30.13
CA ASP A 544 48.59 -20.69 -30.80
C ASP A 544 48.39 -20.73 -32.32
N THR A 545 48.08 -19.57 -32.91
CA THR A 545 48.20 -19.36 -34.35
C THR A 545 49.61 -18.88 -34.62
N THR A 546 50.49 -19.83 -34.92
CA THR A 546 51.86 -19.55 -35.35
C THR A 546 51.84 -18.92 -36.75
N ALA A 547 52.36 -17.70 -36.81
CA ALA A 547 53.14 -17.10 -37.89
C ALA A 547 52.65 -17.23 -39.35
N ILE A 548 52.18 -16.11 -39.90
CA ILE A 548 52.47 -15.78 -41.31
C ILE A 548 53.48 -14.64 -41.32
N VAL A 549 54.69 -14.97 -41.78
CA VAL A 549 55.75 -14.07 -42.18
C VAL A 549 55.35 -13.41 -43.50
N PHE A 550 55.34 -12.08 -43.56
CA PHE A 550 55.56 -11.36 -44.81
C PHE A 550 56.88 -10.61 -44.71
N ALA A 551 57.86 -11.12 -45.45
CA ALA A 551 59.11 -10.45 -45.72
C ALA A 551 58.88 -9.28 -46.71
N ASP A 552 59.68 -8.24 -46.50
CA ASP A 552 59.85 -7.01 -47.26
C ASP A 552 59.64 -7.09 -48.77
N SER A 553 59.14 -5.99 -49.37
CA SER A 553 60.04 -5.11 -50.14
C SER A 553 59.35 -3.91 -50.82
N VAL A 554 60.14 -2.83 -50.88
CA VAL A 554 60.21 -1.76 -51.89
C VAL A 554 59.52 -0.41 -51.59
N LYS A 555 60.42 0.51 -51.16
CA LYS A 555 60.51 1.97 -51.33
C LYS A 555 59.64 2.90 -50.50
#